data_AF-W7BAH9-F1
#
_entry.id   AF-W7BAH9-F1
#
_cell.length_a   1.000
_cell.length_b   1.000
_cell.length_c   1.000
_cell.angle_alpha   90.00
_cell.angle_beta   90.00
_cell.angle_gamma   90.00
#
_symmetry.space_group_name_H-M   'P 1'
#
loop_
_entity.id
_entity.type
_entity.pdbx_description
1 polymer ?
#
loop_
_entity_poly.entity_id
_entity_poly.type
_entity_poly.pdbx_seq_one_letter_code
_entity_poly.pdbx_strand_id
1 'polypeptide(L)'
;MKDVHYIEADFEKAEKSIGSLIGKGVWGKGAIDSLKDVSKNLEEVEKDIARWDADGAISFSHTNNKSKYQSLFEDFEVLYDFAGEAGNLVEDKIDQPFYEALDEFVEGMRDLDASKFTTKNRIGATTTVTSYANSYTQEQIEVPK
;
A
#
# COMPACT_ATOMS: atom_id res chain seq x y z
N MET A 1 18.74 1.46 -4.75
CA MET A 1 17.47 1.49 -4.00
C MET A 1 16.39 1.75 -5.03
N LYS A 2 15.41 0.85 -5.18
CA LYS A 2 14.31 1.05 -6.14
C LYS A 2 13.47 2.19 -5.58
N ASP A 3 13.24 3.21 -6.39
CA ASP A 3 12.30 4.29 -6.07
C ASP A 3 10.90 3.67 -6.14
N VAL A 4 10.31 3.38 -4.99
CA VAL A 4 8.97 2.82 -4.89
C VAL A 4 8.04 3.98 -4.63
N HIS A 5 7.52 4.57 -5.70
CA HIS A 5 6.42 5.50 -5.62
C HIS A 5 5.14 4.68 -5.41
N TYR A 6 4.84 4.37 -4.15
CA TYR A 6 3.54 3.83 -3.77
C TYR A 6 2.47 4.89 -4.07
N ILE A 7 1.46 4.51 -4.86
CA ILE A 7 0.26 5.31 -5.06
C ILE A 7 -0.89 4.37 -4.71
N GLU A 8 -1.68 4.70 -3.68
CA GLU A 8 -2.85 3.94 -3.26
C GLU A 8 -3.80 3.60 -4.44
N ALA A 9 -3.90 4.52 -5.40
CA ALA A 9 -4.62 4.35 -6.65
C ALA A 9 -4.15 3.15 -7.52
N ASP A 10 -2.94 2.64 -7.33
CA ASP A 10 -2.44 1.47 -8.05
C ASP A 10 -3.12 0.18 -7.58
N PHE A 11 -3.42 0.06 -6.28
CA PHE A 11 -4.16 -1.07 -5.73
C PHE A 11 -5.62 -1.04 -6.15
N GLU A 12 -6.26 0.13 -6.08
CA GLU A 12 -7.63 0.33 -6.57
C GLU A 12 -7.74 0.04 -8.08
N LYS A 13 -6.74 0.47 -8.86
CA LYS A 13 -6.70 0.18 -10.31
C LYS A 13 -6.49 -1.31 -10.58
N ALA A 14 -5.64 -1.98 -9.81
CA ALA A 14 -5.44 -3.42 -9.91
C ALA A 14 -6.73 -4.18 -9.57
N GLU A 15 -7.40 -3.83 -8.47
CA GLU A 15 -8.69 -4.38 -8.06
C GLU A 15 -9.73 -4.24 -9.19
N LYS A 16 -9.93 -3.03 -9.72
CA LYS A 16 -10.87 -2.78 -10.83
C LYS A 16 -10.55 -3.60 -12.08
N SER A 17 -9.27 -3.68 -12.43
CA SER A 17 -8.82 -4.39 -13.63
C SER A 17 -9.03 -5.90 -13.49
N ILE A 18 -8.67 -6.48 -12.34
CA ILE A 18 -8.87 -7.90 -12.05
C ILE A 18 -10.36 -8.20 -11.96
N GLY A 19 -11.13 -7.35 -11.28
CA GLY A 19 -12.59 -7.48 -11.17
C GLY A 19 -13.28 -7.52 -12.53
N SER A 20 -12.82 -6.70 -13.49
CA SER A 20 -13.32 -6.76 -14.87
C SER A 20 -12.96 -8.08 -15.58
N LEU A 21 -11.78 -8.65 -15.32
CA LEU A 21 -11.34 -9.91 -15.92
C LEU A 21 -12.19 -11.10 -15.46
N ILE A 22 -12.50 -11.15 -14.15
CA ILE A 22 -13.24 -12.25 -13.52
C ILE A 22 -14.76 -12.02 -13.45
N GLY A 23 -15.27 -10.92 -14.01
CA GLY A 23 -16.71 -10.66 -14.04
C GLY A 23 -17.31 -10.10 -12.76
N LYS A 24 -16.48 -9.69 -11.78
CA LYS A 24 -16.91 -8.94 -10.58
C LYS A 24 -17.07 -7.43 -10.84
N GLY A 25 -16.63 -6.94 -12.01
CA GLY A 25 -16.83 -5.55 -12.43
C GLY A 25 -18.28 -5.22 -12.85
N VAL A 26 -18.54 -3.95 -13.17
CA VAL A 26 -19.87 -3.38 -13.46
C VAL A 26 -20.66 -4.11 -14.57
N TRP A 27 -19.99 -4.87 -15.44
CA TRP A 27 -20.58 -5.49 -16.63
C TRP A 27 -20.81 -7.01 -16.54
N GLY A 28 -20.62 -7.64 -15.37
CA GLY A 28 -21.20 -8.94 -15.01
C GLY A 28 -20.79 -10.22 -15.78
N LYS A 29 -20.02 -10.12 -16.87
CA LYS A 29 -19.37 -11.27 -17.53
C LYS A 29 -17.90 -10.99 -17.77
N GLY A 30 -17.05 -11.87 -17.22
CA GLY A 30 -15.60 -11.80 -17.38
C GLY A 30 -15.10 -12.55 -18.62
N ALA A 31 -13.80 -12.41 -18.88
CA ALA A 31 -13.10 -13.19 -19.89
C ALA A 31 -13.14 -14.70 -19.56
N ILE A 32 -13.06 -15.05 -18.27
CA ILE A 32 -13.10 -16.44 -17.82
C ILE A 32 -14.49 -17.07 -18.05
N ASP A 33 -15.57 -16.32 -17.83
CA ASP A 33 -16.93 -16.79 -18.14
C ASP A 33 -17.10 -17.05 -19.63
N SER A 34 -16.54 -16.18 -20.46
CA SER A 34 -16.55 -16.36 -21.92
C SER A 34 -15.81 -17.65 -22.33
N LEU A 35 -14.68 -17.98 -21.68
CA LEU A 35 -13.97 -19.24 -21.92
C LEU A 35 -14.77 -20.47 -21.47
N LYS A 36 -15.49 -20.38 -20.34
CA LYS A 36 -16.40 -21.44 -19.88
C LYS A 36 -17.54 -21.66 -20.87
N ASP A 37 -18.13 -20.58 -21.40
CA ASP A 37 -19.18 -20.61 -22.44
C ASP A 37 -18.67 -21.27 -23.73
N VAL A 38 -17.47 -20.90 -24.19
CA VAL A 38 -16.84 -21.53 -25.37
C VAL A 38 -16.64 -23.03 -25.15
N SER A 39 -16.11 -23.46 -23.99
CA SER A 39 -15.97 -24.89 -23.69
C SER A 39 -17.31 -25.63 -23.69
N LYS A 40 -18.39 -25.01 -23.19
CA LYS A 40 -19.72 -25.61 -23.24
C LYS A 40 -20.21 -25.79 -24.68
N ASN A 41 -20.00 -24.80 -25.54
CA ASN A 41 -20.39 -24.90 -26.95
C ASN A 41 -19.62 -26.01 -27.68
N LEU A 42 -18.32 -26.17 -27.39
CA LEU A 42 -17.51 -27.25 -27.97
C LEU A 42 -17.97 -28.64 -27.49
N GLU A 43 -18.38 -28.78 -26.23
CA GLU A 43 -19.00 -30.01 -25.71
C GLU A 43 -20.32 -30.34 -26.42
N GLU A 44 -21.13 -29.33 -26.75
CA GLU A 44 -22.39 -29.51 -27.49
C GLU A 44 -22.13 -29.92 -28.94
N VAL A 45 -21.16 -29.29 -29.62
CA VAL A 45 -20.73 -29.65 -30.99
C VAL A 45 -20.22 -31.10 -31.05
N GLU A 46 -19.42 -31.52 -30.07
CA GLU A 46 -18.93 -32.91 -30.02
C GLU A 46 -20.08 -33.91 -29.90
N LYS A 47 -21.07 -33.62 -29.05
CA LYS A 47 -22.27 -34.46 -28.89
C LYS A 47 -23.11 -34.50 -30.16
N ASP A 48 -23.28 -33.37 -30.83
CA ASP A 48 -24.07 -33.29 -32.06
C ASP A 48 -23.40 -34.07 -33.19
N ILE A 49 -22.08 -33.95 -33.37
CA ILE A 49 -21.33 -34.75 -34.34
C ILE A 49 -21.51 -36.25 -34.03
N ALA A 50 -21.26 -36.67 -32.78
CA ALA A 50 -21.41 -38.07 -32.39
C ALA A 50 -22.84 -38.62 -32.60
N ARG A 51 -23.86 -37.74 -32.54
CA ARG A 51 -25.26 -38.11 -32.75
C ARG A 51 -25.64 -38.22 -34.23
N TRP A 52 -25.13 -37.33 -35.07
CA TRP A 52 -25.56 -37.20 -36.47
C TRP A 52 -24.61 -37.83 -37.49
N ASP A 53 -23.36 -38.11 -37.11
CA ASP A 53 -22.34 -38.74 -37.95
C ASP A 53 -22.55 -40.26 -38.05
N ALA A 54 -23.60 -40.67 -38.74
CA ALA A 54 -24.02 -42.07 -38.85
C ALA A 54 -23.01 -42.97 -39.59
N ASP A 55 -22.21 -42.40 -40.49
CA ASP A 55 -21.18 -43.10 -41.26
C ASP A 55 -19.78 -43.02 -40.62
N GLY A 56 -19.62 -42.28 -39.52
CA GLY A 56 -18.36 -42.13 -38.80
C GLY A 56 -17.30 -41.34 -39.58
N ALA A 57 -17.70 -40.54 -40.58
CA ALA A 57 -16.78 -39.83 -41.45
C ALA A 57 -16.14 -38.60 -40.75
N ILE A 58 -16.72 -38.12 -39.65
CA ILE A 58 -16.31 -36.90 -38.95
C ILE A 58 -15.69 -37.26 -37.60
N SER A 59 -14.39 -36.99 -37.44
CA SER A 59 -13.72 -37.06 -36.14
C SER A 59 -13.56 -35.67 -35.53
N PHE A 60 -14.21 -35.43 -34.40
CA PHE A 60 -14.05 -34.21 -33.60
C PHE A 60 -13.94 -34.57 -32.12
N SER A 61 -13.01 -33.93 -31.44
CA SER A 61 -12.92 -33.95 -29.97
C SER A 61 -12.40 -32.61 -29.49
N HIS A 62 -12.81 -32.21 -28.29
CA HIS A 62 -12.29 -31.01 -27.64
C HIS A 62 -11.59 -31.34 -26.32
N THR A 63 -10.65 -30.48 -25.93
CA THR A 63 -10.06 -30.57 -24.58
C THR A 63 -10.95 -29.84 -23.59
N ASN A 64 -11.47 -30.55 -22.60
CA ASN A 64 -12.22 -29.92 -21.52
C ASN A 64 -11.26 -29.25 -20.53
N ASN A 65 -11.25 -27.92 -20.51
CA ASN A 65 -10.44 -27.12 -19.58
C ASN A 65 -11.31 -26.39 -18.54
N LYS A 66 -12.59 -26.76 -18.36
CA LYS A 66 -13.49 -26.07 -17.41
C LYS A 66 -12.93 -26.00 -15.99
N SER A 67 -12.33 -27.08 -15.50
CA SER A 67 -11.69 -27.10 -14.18
C SER A 67 -10.50 -26.14 -14.07
N LYS A 68 -9.68 -26.02 -15.13
CA LYS A 68 -8.58 -25.06 -15.17
C LYS A 68 -9.08 -23.61 -15.20
N TYR A 69 -10.14 -23.33 -15.95
CA TYR A 69 -10.76 -22.00 -15.95
C TYR A 69 -11.36 -21.65 -14.59
N GLN A 70 -11.92 -22.63 -13.89
CA GLN A 70 -12.42 -22.45 -12.54
C GLN A 70 -11.28 -22.17 -11.54
N SER A 71 -10.19 -22.94 -11.58
CA SER A 71 -9.00 -22.68 -10.76
C SER A 71 -8.42 -21.29 -11.04
N LEU A 72 -8.37 -20.89 -12.31
CA LEU A 72 -7.88 -19.56 -12.68
C LEU A 72 -8.77 -18.44 -12.13
N PHE A 73 -10.10 -18.64 -12.14
CA PHE A 73 -11.03 -17.71 -11.51
C PHE A 73 -10.75 -17.55 -10.01
N GLU A 74 -10.58 -18.67 -9.30
CA GLU A 74 -10.29 -18.69 -7.85
C GLU A 74 -8.96 -18.00 -7.53
N ASP A 75 -7.93 -18.23 -8.34
CA ASP A 75 -6.63 -17.57 -8.17
C ASP A 75 -6.75 -16.03 -8.36
N PHE A 76 -7.51 -15.59 -9.37
CA PHE A 76 -7.74 -14.16 -9.58
C PHE A 76 -8.69 -13.54 -8.55
N GLU A 77 -9.58 -14.33 -7.95
CA GLU A 77 -10.43 -13.89 -6.85
C GLU A 77 -9.58 -13.54 -5.62
N VAL A 78 -8.59 -14.37 -5.28
CA VAL A 78 -7.63 -14.06 -4.21
C VAL A 78 -6.87 -12.76 -4.50
N LEU A 79 -6.43 -12.57 -5.75
CA LEU A 79 -5.73 -11.34 -6.14
C LEU A 79 -6.64 -10.11 -6.12
N TYR A 80 -7.92 -10.27 -6.46
CA TYR A 80 -8.92 -9.22 -6.41
C TYR A 80 -9.12 -8.75 -4.96
N ASP A 81 -9.35 -9.69 -4.04
CA ASP A 81 -9.57 -9.38 -2.62
C ASP A 81 -8.31 -8.73 -2.00
N PHE A 82 -7.13 -9.27 -2.30
CA PHE A 82 -5.87 -8.69 -1.85
C PHE A 82 -5.69 -7.25 -2.35
N ALA A 83 -5.98 -6.98 -3.62
CA ALA A 83 -5.84 -5.65 -4.19
C ALA A 83 -6.82 -4.65 -3.56
N GLY A 84 -8.04 -5.08 -3.20
CA GLY A 84 -9.01 -4.23 -2.51
C GLY A 84 -8.66 -3.93 -1.05
N GLU A 85 -7.93 -4.82 -0.37
CA GLU A 85 -7.55 -4.64 1.04
C GLU A 85 -6.18 -3.97 1.24
N ALA A 86 -5.23 -4.19 0.32
CA ALA A 86 -3.85 -3.76 0.51
C ALA A 86 -3.68 -2.24 0.59
N GLY A 87 -4.47 -1.47 -0.17
CA GLY A 87 -4.45 0.00 -0.11
C GLY A 87 -4.78 0.52 1.28
N ASN A 88 -5.95 0.12 1.80
CA ASN A 88 -6.41 0.48 3.15
C ASN A 88 -5.41 0.01 4.23
N LEU A 89 -4.82 -1.18 4.08
CA LEU A 89 -3.87 -1.69 5.06
C LEU A 89 -2.60 -0.83 5.15
N VAL A 90 -2.09 -0.36 4.00
CA VAL A 90 -0.92 0.53 3.98
C VAL A 90 -1.29 1.89 4.58
N GLU A 91 -2.45 2.44 4.21
CA GLU A 91 -2.95 3.70 4.78
C GLU A 91 -3.04 3.62 6.32
N ASP A 92 -3.77 2.62 6.82
CA ASP A 92 -4.07 2.45 8.24
C ASP A 92 -2.86 2.07 9.10
N LYS A 93 -1.93 1.27 8.55
CA LYS A 93 -0.83 0.68 9.34
C LYS A 93 0.51 1.36 9.15
N ILE A 94 0.68 2.13 8.07
CA ILE A 94 1.96 2.75 7.73
C ILE A 94 1.80 4.25 7.60
N ASP A 95 0.97 4.72 6.68
CA ASP A 95 0.92 6.14 6.33
C ASP A 95 0.38 6.97 7.48
N GLN A 96 -0.81 6.64 8.00
CA GLN A 96 -1.41 7.40 9.10
C GLN A 96 -0.53 7.41 10.37
N PRO A 97 -0.06 6.27 10.91
CA PRO A 97 0.82 6.28 12.08
C PRO A 97 2.14 7.05 11.86
N PHE A 98 2.67 7.04 10.64
CA PHE A 98 3.87 7.81 10.30
C PHE A 98 3.61 9.32 10.36
N TYR A 99 2.52 9.79 9.78
CA TYR A 99 2.16 11.22 9.82
C TYR A 99 1.85 11.69 11.24
N GLU A 100 1.14 10.90 12.03
CA GLU A 100 0.86 11.21 13.44
C GLU A 100 2.16 11.34 14.26
N ALA A 101 3.12 10.43 14.06
CA ALA A 101 4.42 10.50 14.73
C ALA A 101 5.27 11.71 14.28
N LEU A 102 5.17 12.10 13.00
CA LEU A 102 5.85 13.29 12.48
C LEU A 102 5.26 14.57 13.10
N ASP A 103 3.95 14.66 13.21
CA ASP A 103 3.26 15.79 13.83
C ASP A 103 3.65 15.91 15.31
N GLU A 104 3.64 14.81 16.06
CA GLU A 104 4.09 14.80 17.46
C GLU A 104 5.55 15.27 17.60
N PHE A 105 6.44 14.82 16.69
CA PHE A 105 7.82 15.26 16.68
C PHE A 105 7.96 16.77 16.41
N VAL A 106 7.23 17.31 15.43
CA VAL A 106 7.27 18.73 15.07
C VAL A 106 6.69 19.59 16.18
N GLU A 107 5.60 19.16 16.81
CA GLU A 107 5.02 19.82 17.98
C GLU A 107 6.00 19.85 19.15
N GLY A 108 6.64 18.71 19.45
CA GLY A 108 7.67 18.62 20.48
C GLY A 108 8.83 19.59 20.22
N MET A 109 9.28 19.71 18.97
CA MET A 109 10.33 20.65 18.57
C MET A 109 9.88 22.12 18.69
N ARG A 110 8.63 22.44 18.33
CA ARG A 110 8.07 23.80 18.47
C ARG A 110 7.98 24.22 19.93
N ASP A 111 7.59 23.29 20.79
CA ASP A 111 7.38 23.53 22.21
C ASP A 111 8.69 23.47 23.02
N LEU A 112 9.83 23.28 22.35
CA LEU A 112 11.16 23.39 22.96
C LEU A 112 11.41 24.82 23.46
N ASP A 113 11.43 24.94 24.77
CA ASP A 113 11.86 26.14 25.44
C ASP A 113 13.35 26.06 25.77
N ALA A 114 14.16 26.80 25.00
CA ALA A 114 15.61 26.89 25.19
C ALA A 114 16.00 27.30 26.63
N SER A 115 15.12 28.01 27.35
CA SER A 115 15.38 28.46 28.72
C SER A 115 15.33 27.33 29.76
N LYS A 116 14.71 26.18 29.42
CA LYS A 116 14.65 25.00 30.30
C LYS A 116 15.91 24.12 30.21
N PHE A 117 16.76 24.35 29.22
CA PHE A 117 18.00 23.59 29.05
C PHE A 117 19.14 24.26 29.84
N THR A 118 19.63 23.58 30.86
CA THR A 118 20.89 23.95 31.51
C THR A 118 22.06 23.39 30.70
N THR A 119 22.91 24.27 30.19
CA THR A 119 24.14 23.87 29.51
C THR A 119 25.30 23.89 30.49
N LYS A 120 26.18 22.87 30.43
CA LYS A 120 27.44 22.88 31.18
C LYS A 120 28.48 23.62 30.35
N ASN A 121 29.07 24.66 30.91
CA ASN A 121 30.16 25.41 30.30
C ASN A 121 31.41 24.52 30.16
N ARG A 122 31.65 24.01 28.95
CA ARG A 122 32.80 23.14 28.63
C ARG A 122 34.00 23.90 28.05
N ILE A 123 33.78 25.10 27.55
CA ILE A 123 34.80 25.90 26.85
C ILE A 123 35.44 26.95 27.78
N GLY A 124 35.03 27.01 29.04
CA GLY A 124 35.53 28.00 30.00
C GLY A 124 35.04 29.43 29.72
N ALA A 125 33.83 29.58 29.17
CA ALA A 125 33.27 30.91 28.90
C ALA A 125 33.08 31.69 30.21
N THR A 126 33.50 32.95 30.24
CA THR A 126 33.26 33.85 31.38
C THR A 126 32.19 34.87 31.03
N THR A 127 31.55 35.44 32.05
CA THR A 127 30.69 36.62 31.95
C THR A 127 31.15 37.65 32.95
N THR A 128 31.04 38.93 32.60
CA THR A 128 31.38 40.03 33.50
C THR A 128 30.17 40.40 34.33
N VAL A 129 30.30 40.43 35.65
CA VAL A 129 29.26 40.88 36.57
C VAL A 129 29.74 42.09 37.37
N THR A 130 28.82 43.01 37.62
CA THR A 130 29.08 44.17 38.49
C THR A 130 28.90 43.74 39.94
N SER A 131 29.99 43.76 40.70
CA SER A 131 30.02 43.52 42.15
C SER A 131 30.24 44.84 42.88
N TYR A 132 29.84 44.89 44.15
CA TYR A 132 30.12 46.03 45.02
C TYR A 132 31.26 45.67 45.96
N ALA A 133 32.41 46.33 45.81
CA ALA A 133 33.53 46.19 46.73
C ALA A 133 33.22 46.84 48.09
N ASN A 134 32.38 47.88 48.09
CA ASN A 134 31.75 48.50 49.27
C ASN A 134 30.50 49.29 48.85
N SER A 135 29.83 49.96 49.80
CA SER A 135 28.56 50.68 49.59
C SER A 135 28.57 51.75 48.50
N TYR A 136 29.74 52.15 47.98
CA TYR A 136 29.88 53.23 47.00
C TYR A 136 30.79 52.90 45.81
N THR A 137 31.43 51.74 45.77
CA THR A 137 32.32 51.35 44.64
C THR A 137 31.85 50.06 43.98
N GLN A 138 31.62 50.17 42.68
CA GLN A 138 31.30 49.06 41.79
C GLN A 138 32.57 48.60 41.08
N GLU A 139 32.75 47.29 40.99
CA GLU A 139 33.85 46.65 40.26
C GLU A 139 33.28 45.62 39.30
N GLN A 140 33.96 45.43 38.17
CA GLN A 140 33.61 44.39 37.20
C GLN A 140 34.50 43.17 37.42
N ILE A 141 33.89 42.02 37.70
CA ILE A 141 34.59 40.74 37.87
C ILE A 141 34.14 39.75 36.81
N GLU A 142 35.09 38.97 36.28
CA GLU A 142 34.77 37.84 35.42
C GLU A 142 34.42 36.61 36.25
N VAL A 143 33.26 36.03 35.98
CA VAL A 143 32.78 34.80 36.61
C VAL A 143 32.47 33.75 35.55
N PRO A 144 32.62 32.44 35.84
CA PRO A 144 32.22 31.39 34.92
C PRO A 144 30.74 31.52 34.54
N LYS A 145 30.45 31.39 33.26
CA LYS A 145 29.09 31.37 32.72
C LYS A 145 28.39 30.03 32.97
#